data_AF-A0A0C3B249-F1
#
_entry.id   AF-A0A0C3B249-F1
#
_cell.length_a   1.000
_cell.length_b   1.000
_cell.length_c   1.000
_cell.angle_alpha   90.00
_cell.angle_beta   90.00
_cell.angle_gamma   90.00
#
_symmetry.space_group_name_H-M   'P 1'
#
loop_
_entity.id
_entity.type
_entity.pdbx_description
1 polymer ?
#
loop_
_entity_poly.entity_id
_entity_poly.type
_entity_poly.pdbx_seq_one_letter_code
_entity_poly.pdbx_strand_id
1 'polypeptide(L)'
;VQKKIDPKTHVNELDPLLGLLRKRTGIIFLKRLTIVLDEDSEKGFGLTNGNISLVQPYDIIALTPTTSATFSLACLTHSLPSPLTAHIISLPLTLPRLPFHLKHTLVRTAIKNGAVFEIAYAGALGGDGDISTGGGESGAGAKRNWWAAARELVRVTKGKGLIVSGGVSGESDLRAPRDIGNLVTLLGLATNLAHDTSTTTPKSLVLRAQTRKTYRAVLSEPKLIIP
;
A
#
# COMPACT_ATOMS: atom_id res chain seq x y z
N VAL A 1 -5.16 -4.19 -15.18
CA VAL A 1 -4.70 -5.41 -15.87
C VAL A 1 -3.61 -6.06 -15.02
N GLN A 2 -3.82 -7.27 -14.51
CA GLN A 2 -2.78 -8.02 -13.80
C GLN A 2 -1.89 -8.71 -14.84
N LYS A 3 -0.61 -8.35 -14.88
CA LYS A 3 0.40 -8.99 -15.72
C LYS A 3 1.61 -9.32 -14.86
N LYS A 4 2.33 -10.39 -15.24
CA LYS A 4 3.62 -10.71 -14.64
C LYS A 4 4.57 -9.53 -14.83
N ILE A 5 5.39 -9.26 -13.83
CA ILE A 5 6.43 -8.23 -13.92
C ILE A 5 7.49 -8.74 -14.89
N ASP A 6 7.60 -8.06 -16.03
CA ASP A 6 8.61 -8.35 -17.04
C ASP A 6 9.15 -7.02 -17.61
N PRO A 7 10.44 -6.72 -17.43
CA PRO A 7 11.08 -5.50 -17.93
C PRO A 7 10.90 -5.26 -19.42
N LYS A 8 10.72 -6.32 -20.22
CA LYS A 8 10.58 -6.20 -21.69
C LYS A 8 9.20 -5.74 -22.12
N THR A 9 8.18 -6.07 -21.34
CA THR A 9 6.77 -5.86 -21.71
C THR A 9 6.07 -4.83 -20.84
N HIS A 10 6.65 -4.48 -19.70
CA HIS A 10 6.08 -3.51 -18.78
C HIS A 10 6.17 -2.08 -19.33
N VAL A 11 5.00 -1.44 -19.40
CA VAL A 11 4.88 -0.03 -19.79
C VAL A 11 4.31 0.74 -18.60
N ASN A 12 5.00 1.81 -18.19
CA ASN A 12 4.49 2.69 -17.15
C ASN A 12 3.45 3.66 -17.70
N GLU A 13 2.19 3.24 -17.71
CA GLU A 13 1.05 4.05 -18.17
C GLU A 13 0.83 5.33 -17.33
N LEU A 14 1.38 5.41 -16.11
CA LEU A 14 1.19 6.57 -15.24
C LEU A 14 2.00 7.80 -15.69
N ASP A 15 3.11 7.61 -16.42
CA ASP A 15 3.95 8.72 -16.89
C ASP A 15 3.21 9.66 -17.86
N PRO A 16 2.60 9.17 -18.96
CA PRO A 16 1.84 10.03 -19.85
C PRO A 16 0.60 10.62 -19.16
N LEU A 17 -0.09 9.86 -18.32
CA LEU A 17 -1.27 10.34 -17.58
C LEU A 17 -0.93 11.50 -16.64
N LEU A 18 0.19 11.39 -15.92
CA LEU A 18 0.66 12.45 -15.02
C LEU A 18 0.96 13.76 -15.78
N GLY A 19 1.47 13.64 -17.01
CA GLY A 19 1.70 14.79 -17.90
C GLY A 19 0.43 15.51 -18.35
N LEU A 20 -0.70 14.79 -18.44
CA LEU A 20 -1.99 15.34 -18.84
C LEU A 20 -2.75 16.00 -17.67
N LEU A 21 -2.41 15.67 -16.42
CA LEU A 21 -3.08 16.23 -15.25
C LEU A 21 -2.71 17.70 -15.03
N ARG A 22 -3.72 18.54 -14.78
CA ARG A 22 -3.51 19.95 -14.44
C ARG A 22 -2.78 20.07 -13.11
N LYS A 23 -1.60 20.70 -13.13
CA LYS A 23 -0.86 21.05 -11.91
C LYS A 23 -1.70 21.99 -11.04
N ARG A 24 -1.84 21.66 -9.76
CA ARG A 24 -2.57 22.44 -8.76
C ARG A 24 -1.65 22.75 -7.58
N THR A 25 -1.68 23.98 -7.10
CA THR A 25 -0.90 24.42 -5.94
C THR A 25 -1.33 23.63 -4.71
N GLY A 26 -0.37 23.05 -3.98
CA GLY A 26 -0.63 22.27 -2.77
C GLY A 26 -1.07 20.82 -2.99
N ILE A 27 -1.13 20.34 -4.25
CA ILE A 27 -1.42 18.93 -4.57
C ILE A 27 -0.18 18.30 -5.20
N ILE A 28 0.24 17.17 -4.64
CA ILE A 28 1.34 16.36 -5.15
C ILE A 28 0.75 15.06 -5.68
N PHE A 29 1.07 14.75 -6.94
CA PHE A 29 0.72 13.47 -7.55
C PHE A 29 1.91 12.52 -7.42
N LEU A 30 1.67 11.31 -6.94
CA LEU A 30 2.67 10.26 -6.77
C LEU A 30 2.26 9.02 -7.56
N LYS A 31 3.24 8.36 -8.18
CA LYS A 31 3.03 7.10 -8.88
C LYS A 31 3.20 5.93 -7.92
N ARG A 32 2.15 5.13 -7.77
CA ARG A 32 2.17 3.91 -6.95
C ARG A 32 2.13 2.67 -7.84
N LEU A 33 3.01 1.71 -7.58
CA LEU A 33 2.95 0.36 -8.13
C LEU A 33 2.51 -0.60 -7.02
N THR A 34 1.40 -1.31 -7.23
CA THR A 34 0.96 -2.40 -6.34
C THR A 34 1.29 -3.74 -7.01
N ILE A 35 2.03 -4.60 -6.33
CA ILE A 35 2.45 -5.91 -6.84
C ILE A 35 1.71 -6.98 -6.05
N VAL A 36 0.97 -7.84 -6.75
CA VAL A 36 0.40 -9.05 -6.15
C VAL A 36 1.54 -10.04 -5.94
N LEU A 37 1.77 -10.42 -4.68
CA LEU A 37 2.87 -11.29 -4.27
C LEU A 37 2.33 -12.70 -4.04
N ASP A 38 2.51 -13.55 -5.05
CA ASP A 38 2.15 -14.96 -5.09
C ASP A 38 3.38 -15.87 -4.96
N GLU A 39 3.16 -17.19 -4.98
CA GLU A 39 4.25 -18.17 -4.84
C GLU A 39 5.25 -18.14 -6.00
N ASP A 40 4.82 -17.70 -7.18
CA ASP A 40 5.67 -17.62 -8.37
C ASP A 40 6.54 -16.36 -8.38
N SER A 41 6.15 -15.32 -7.64
CA SER A 41 6.92 -14.08 -7.47
C SER A 41 8.31 -14.35 -6.90
N GLU A 42 8.46 -15.39 -6.07
CA GLU A 42 9.74 -15.79 -5.47
C GLU A 42 10.65 -16.59 -6.39
N LYS A 43 10.12 -17.09 -7.52
CA LYS A 43 10.89 -17.88 -8.49
C LYS A 43 11.63 -17.01 -9.51
N GLY A 44 11.89 -15.75 -9.17
CA GLY A 44 12.66 -14.81 -10.00
C GLY A 44 11.85 -13.73 -10.70
N PHE A 45 10.52 -13.83 -10.70
CA PHE A 45 9.62 -12.92 -11.44
C PHE A 45 9.12 -11.72 -10.63
N GLY A 46 9.27 -11.73 -9.31
CA GLY A 46 8.79 -10.68 -8.41
C GLY A 46 9.79 -9.54 -8.22
N LEU A 47 9.97 -9.11 -6.98
CA LEU A 47 10.90 -8.05 -6.59
C LEU A 47 12.36 -8.56 -6.56
N THR A 48 12.92 -8.82 -7.74
CA THR A 48 14.33 -9.20 -7.88
C THR A 48 15.19 -8.03 -8.36
N ASN A 49 16.51 -8.13 -8.15
CA ASN A 49 17.45 -7.08 -8.57
C ASN A 49 17.42 -6.82 -10.08
N GLY A 50 17.06 -7.81 -10.90
CA GLY A 50 16.88 -7.64 -12.35
C GLY A 50 15.73 -6.69 -12.71
N ASN A 51 14.76 -6.52 -11.82
CA ASN A 51 13.57 -5.69 -12.03
C ASN A 51 13.71 -4.28 -11.43
N ILE A 52 14.88 -3.89 -10.91
CA ILE A 52 15.08 -2.57 -10.29
C ILE A 52 14.74 -1.43 -11.26
N SER A 53 15.16 -1.51 -12.51
CA SER A 53 14.90 -0.48 -13.54
C SER A 53 13.41 -0.29 -13.82
N LEU A 54 12.60 -1.35 -13.68
CA LEU A 54 11.14 -1.29 -13.83
C LEU A 54 10.48 -0.58 -12.66
N VAL A 55 10.98 -0.81 -11.45
CA VAL A 55 10.37 -0.33 -10.21
C VAL A 55 10.87 1.07 -9.80
N GLN A 56 12.06 1.46 -10.26
CA GLN A 56 12.68 2.76 -9.99
C GLN A 56 11.83 3.97 -10.40
N PRO A 57 11.10 3.99 -11.53
CA PRO A 57 10.25 5.11 -11.92
C PRO A 57 9.07 5.40 -11.00
N TYR A 58 8.61 4.43 -10.21
CA TYR A 58 7.49 4.62 -9.28
C TYR A 58 7.94 5.35 -8.02
N ASP A 59 7.05 6.11 -7.39
CA ASP A 59 7.36 6.77 -6.11
C ASP A 59 7.13 5.80 -4.96
N ILE A 60 5.98 5.12 -4.96
CA ILE A 60 5.54 4.22 -3.89
C ILE A 60 5.41 2.80 -4.44
N ILE A 61 5.91 1.84 -3.68
CA ILE A 61 5.72 0.40 -3.92
C ILE A 61 4.79 -0.15 -2.83
N ALA A 62 3.74 -0.83 -3.26
CA ALA A 62 2.83 -1.59 -2.42
C ALA A 62 2.88 -3.08 -2.76
N LEU A 63 2.69 -3.94 -1.77
CA LEU A 63 2.61 -5.39 -1.94
C LEU A 63 1.26 -5.91 -1.48
N THR A 64 0.67 -6.78 -2.27
CA THR A 64 -0.56 -7.53 -1.93
C THR A 64 -0.22 -9.01 -1.81
N PRO A 65 0.16 -9.50 -0.62
CA PRO A 65 0.47 -10.91 -0.42
C PRO A 65 -0.79 -11.77 -0.55
N THR A 66 -0.66 -12.94 -1.18
CA THR A 66 -1.75 -13.91 -1.38
C THR A 66 -1.60 -15.19 -0.55
N THR A 67 -0.45 -15.46 0.06
CA THR A 67 -0.20 -16.66 0.87
C THR A 67 0.50 -16.31 2.17
N SER A 68 0.55 -17.26 3.12
CA SER A 68 1.27 -17.04 4.39
C SER A 68 2.79 -16.87 4.18
N ALA A 69 3.35 -17.50 3.15
CA ALA A 69 4.76 -17.38 2.81
C ALA A 69 5.05 -15.97 2.28
N THR A 70 4.24 -15.49 1.33
CA THR A 70 4.43 -14.16 0.74
C THR A 70 4.12 -13.04 1.72
N PHE A 71 3.17 -13.22 2.64
CA PHE A 71 2.95 -12.29 3.76
C PHE A 71 4.16 -12.18 4.68
N SER A 72 4.76 -13.32 5.03
CA SER A 72 5.99 -13.34 5.85
C SER A 72 7.13 -12.61 5.14
N LEU A 73 7.29 -12.85 3.85
CA LEU A 73 8.33 -12.21 3.05
C LEU A 73 8.12 -10.70 2.88
N ALA A 74 6.90 -10.27 2.61
CA ALA A 74 6.54 -8.86 2.57
C ALA A 74 6.91 -8.16 3.89
N CYS A 75 6.65 -8.81 5.02
CA CYS A 75 6.95 -8.27 6.35
C CYS A 75 8.44 -8.29 6.72
N LEU A 76 9.17 -9.36 6.37
CA LEU A 76 10.54 -9.58 6.86
C LEU A 76 11.62 -9.11 5.88
N THR A 77 11.40 -9.31 4.58
CA THR A 77 12.42 -9.10 3.54
C THR A 77 12.15 -7.84 2.74
N HIS A 78 10.96 -7.70 2.14
CA HIS A 78 10.68 -6.57 1.24
C HIS A 78 10.44 -5.24 1.97
N SER A 79 10.10 -5.28 3.26
CA SER A 79 9.98 -4.07 4.07
C SER A 79 11.34 -3.46 4.47
N LEU A 80 12.44 -4.20 4.31
CA LEU A 80 13.78 -3.71 4.65
C LEU A 80 14.28 -2.67 3.62
N PRO A 81 15.18 -1.77 4.03
CA PRO A 81 15.80 -0.79 3.14
C PRO A 81 16.59 -1.46 1.98
N SER A 82 16.18 -1.18 0.75
CA SER A 82 16.68 -1.72 -0.52
C SER A 82 16.12 -0.87 -1.68
N PRO A 83 16.73 -0.87 -2.87
CA PRO A 83 16.11 -0.26 -4.07
C PRO A 83 14.69 -0.79 -4.39
N LEU A 84 14.34 -1.96 -3.84
CA LEU A 84 13.05 -2.64 -3.98
C LEU A 84 12.17 -2.57 -2.72
N THR A 85 12.46 -1.65 -1.78
CA THR A 85 11.69 -1.54 -0.53
C THR A 85 10.21 -1.33 -0.79
N ALA A 86 9.39 -2.25 -0.29
CA ALA A 86 7.96 -2.07 -0.20
C ALA A 86 7.61 -1.12 0.97
N HIS A 87 6.71 -0.19 0.69
CA HIS A 87 6.30 0.84 1.66
C HIS A 87 4.94 0.50 2.25
N ILE A 88 4.03 -0.01 1.42
CA ILE A 88 2.66 -0.37 1.79
C ILE A 88 2.50 -1.89 1.67
N ILE A 89 1.89 -2.51 2.68
CA ILE A 89 1.34 -3.86 2.59
C ILE A 89 -0.18 -3.71 2.50
N SER A 90 -0.72 -3.93 1.30
CA SER A 90 -2.15 -3.87 1.00
C SER A 90 -2.75 -5.25 1.24
N LEU A 91 -3.83 -5.30 2.01
CA LEU A 91 -4.50 -6.56 2.36
C LEU A 91 -5.85 -6.64 1.64
N PRO A 92 -6.20 -7.79 1.05
CA PRO A 92 -7.50 -7.98 0.41
C PRO A 92 -8.60 -8.18 1.47
N LEU A 93 -9.02 -7.10 2.12
CA LEU A 93 -9.93 -7.13 3.29
C LEU A 93 -11.35 -7.58 2.95
N THR A 94 -11.77 -7.51 1.68
CA THR A 94 -13.13 -7.90 1.23
C THR A 94 -13.30 -9.40 1.01
N LEU A 95 -12.22 -10.18 1.03
CA LEU A 95 -12.28 -11.63 0.89
C LEU A 95 -13.02 -12.28 2.08
N PRO A 96 -13.83 -13.34 1.84
CA PRO A 96 -14.51 -14.09 2.91
C PRO A 96 -13.58 -14.51 4.04
N ARG A 97 -12.33 -14.83 3.69
CA ARG A 97 -11.27 -15.14 4.63
C ARG A 97 -9.93 -14.72 4.06
N LEU A 98 -9.11 -14.07 4.86
CA LEU A 98 -7.72 -13.82 4.49
C LEU A 98 -6.99 -15.17 4.32
N PRO A 99 -6.17 -15.34 3.27
CA PRO A 99 -5.47 -16.59 3.00
C PRO A 99 -4.31 -16.87 3.99
N PHE A 100 -4.09 -15.99 4.96
CA PHE A 100 -3.08 -16.11 6.00
C PHE A 100 -3.52 -15.44 7.30
N HIS A 101 -2.87 -15.82 8.39
CA HIS A 101 -3.08 -15.21 9.70
C HIS A 101 -2.17 -14.00 9.89
N LEU A 102 -2.72 -12.90 10.42
CA LEU A 102 -1.98 -11.71 10.80
C LEU A 102 -1.18 -11.95 12.09
N LYS A 103 -0.06 -12.67 11.99
CA LYS A 103 0.83 -12.92 13.12
C LYS A 103 1.39 -11.59 13.64
N HIS A 104 1.13 -11.28 14.91
CA HIS A 104 1.55 -10.03 15.53
C HIS A 104 3.07 -9.80 15.49
N THR A 105 3.89 -10.86 15.51
CA THR A 105 5.34 -10.76 15.33
C THR A 105 5.72 -10.23 13.95
N LEU A 106 5.12 -10.75 12.88
CA LEU A 106 5.36 -10.31 11.50
C LEU A 106 4.92 -8.86 11.29
N VAL A 107 3.70 -8.53 11.73
CA VAL A 107 3.15 -7.17 11.63
C VAL A 107 4.02 -6.16 12.36
N ARG A 108 4.44 -6.48 13.60
CA ARG A 108 5.35 -5.62 14.37
C ARG A 108 6.69 -5.43 13.68
N THR A 109 7.27 -6.48 13.09
CA THR A 109 8.53 -6.37 12.35
C THR A 109 8.37 -5.50 11.12
N ALA A 110 7.29 -5.65 10.34
CA ALA A 110 7.02 -4.78 9.19
C ALA A 110 6.91 -3.30 9.59
N ILE A 111 6.17 -3.01 10.66
CA ILE A 111 6.04 -1.63 11.22
C ILE A 111 7.41 -1.12 11.69
N LYS A 112 8.20 -1.93 12.39
CA LYS A 112 9.55 -1.56 12.85
C LYS A 112 10.46 -1.26 11.66
N ASN A 113 10.35 -2.04 10.59
CA ASN A 113 11.10 -1.82 9.36
C ASN A 113 10.64 -0.54 8.64
N GLY A 114 9.44 -0.04 8.95
CA GLY A 114 8.86 1.21 8.47
C GLY A 114 7.85 1.04 7.33
N ALA A 115 7.40 -0.19 7.07
CA ALA A 115 6.24 -0.44 6.21
C ALA A 115 4.93 -0.12 6.95
N VAL A 116 3.90 0.23 6.19
CA VAL A 116 2.55 0.51 6.71
C VAL A 116 1.54 -0.47 6.11
N PHE A 117 0.46 -0.72 6.83
CA PHE A 117 -0.67 -1.52 6.35
C PHE A 117 -1.78 -0.62 5.84
N GLU A 118 -2.32 -0.94 4.68
CA GLU A 118 -3.38 -0.19 4.04
C GLU A 118 -4.77 -0.74 4.37
N ILE A 119 -5.69 0.18 4.66
CA ILE A 119 -7.13 -0.07 4.77
C ILE A 119 -7.81 0.72 3.65
N ALA A 120 -8.27 0.03 2.60
CA ALA A 120 -9.07 0.64 1.55
C ALA A 120 -10.54 0.73 1.98
N TYR A 121 -11.11 1.92 2.16
CA TYR A 121 -12.45 2.08 2.74
C TYR A 121 -13.61 1.71 1.82
N ALA A 122 -13.38 1.59 0.51
CA ALA A 122 -14.43 1.19 -0.44
C ALA A 122 -15.17 -0.10 -0.01
N GLY A 123 -14.43 -1.06 0.56
CA GLY A 123 -15.01 -2.31 1.07
C GLY A 123 -16.02 -2.09 2.21
N ALA A 124 -15.91 -1.03 3.00
CA ALA A 124 -16.87 -0.69 4.05
C ALA A 124 -18.22 -0.22 3.50
N LEU A 125 -18.20 0.35 2.29
CA LEU A 125 -19.40 0.81 1.58
C LEU A 125 -20.07 -0.35 0.82
N GLY A 126 -19.36 -1.45 0.60
CA GLY A 126 -19.82 -2.55 -0.26
C GLY A 126 -19.81 -2.17 -1.75
N GLY A 127 -19.12 -1.08 -2.11
CA GLY A 127 -18.94 -0.69 -3.51
C GLY A 127 -18.02 -1.65 -4.25
N ASP A 128 -17.95 -1.48 -5.57
CA ASP A 128 -16.99 -2.18 -6.43
C ASP A 128 -15.58 -1.63 -6.15
N GLY A 129 -15.01 -2.09 -5.04
CA GLY A 129 -13.64 -1.83 -4.65
C GLY A 129 -12.68 -2.42 -5.67
N ASP A 130 -11.40 -2.07 -5.55
CA ASP A 130 -10.37 -2.50 -6.50
C ASP A 130 -10.31 -4.03 -6.68
N ILE A 131 -10.98 -4.53 -7.73
CA ILE A 131 -11.00 -5.94 -8.17
C ILE A 131 -9.58 -6.44 -8.49
N SER A 132 -8.60 -5.53 -8.65
CA SER A 132 -7.21 -5.85 -8.96
C SER A 132 -6.42 -6.47 -7.81
N THR A 133 -6.94 -6.53 -6.57
CA THR A 133 -6.28 -7.25 -5.46
C THR A 133 -6.65 -8.74 -5.36
N GLY A 134 -7.38 -9.28 -6.35
CA GLY A 134 -7.67 -10.70 -6.47
C GLY A 134 -8.86 -11.14 -5.62
N GLY A 135 -9.99 -11.42 -6.30
CA GLY A 135 -11.11 -12.21 -5.77
C GLY A 135 -12.03 -11.53 -4.76
N GLY A 136 -11.91 -10.21 -4.54
CA GLY A 136 -12.82 -9.48 -3.67
C GLY A 136 -14.28 -9.61 -4.11
N GLU A 137 -15.17 -9.94 -3.18
CA GLU A 137 -16.61 -9.87 -3.41
C GLU A 137 -17.05 -8.39 -3.45
N SER A 138 -18.18 -8.10 -4.10
CA SER A 138 -18.88 -6.81 -4.01
C SER A 138 -20.17 -6.95 -3.17
N GLY A 139 -20.72 -5.84 -2.67
CA GLY A 139 -22.00 -5.83 -1.97
C GLY A 139 -21.93 -6.22 -0.49
N ALA A 140 -23.02 -6.82 0.02
CA ALA A 140 -23.21 -7.04 1.46
C ALA A 140 -22.21 -8.03 2.08
N GLY A 141 -21.80 -9.05 1.32
CA GLY A 141 -20.78 -10.03 1.74
C GLY A 141 -19.43 -9.35 1.94
N ALA A 142 -18.98 -8.60 0.93
CA ALA A 142 -17.76 -7.80 0.95
C ALA A 142 -17.68 -6.87 2.15
N LYS A 143 -18.78 -6.16 2.43
CA LYS A 143 -18.89 -5.26 3.57
C LYS A 143 -18.68 -5.99 4.90
N ARG A 144 -19.38 -7.10 5.12
CA ARG A 144 -19.23 -7.90 6.34
C ARG A 144 -17.79 -8.40 6.52
N ASN A 145 -17.20 -8.91 5.45
CA ASN A 145 -15.83 -9.45 5.46
C ASN A 145 -14.82 -8.34 5.77
N TRP A 146 -14.98 -7.17 5.13
CA TRP A 146 -14.15 -6.00 5.35
C TRP A 146 -14.17 -5.56 6.81
N TRP A 147 -15.35 -5.46 7.43
CA TRP A 147 -15.46 -5.07 8.84
C TRP A 147 -14.74 -6.06 9.77
N ALA A 148 -14.84 -7.37 9.50
CA ALA A 148 -14.15 -8.38 10.27
C ALA A 148 -12.62 -8.29 10.11
N ALA A 149 -12.13 -8.23 8.86
CA ALA A 149 -10.71 -8.22 8.54
C ALA A 149 -10.03 -6.90 8.96
N ALA A 150 -10.69 -5.75 8.76
CA ALA A 150 -10.18 -4.44 9.15
C ALA A 150 -10.06 -4.31 10.67
N ARG A 151 -11.04 -4.81 11.44
CA ARG A 151 -10.96 -4.86 12.92
C ARG A 151 -9.81 -5.73 13.39
N GLU A 152 -9.60 -6.88 12.75
CA GLU A 152 -8.47 -7.76 13.06
C GLU A 152 -7.14 -7.08 12.77
N LEU A 153 -7.02 -6.36 11.65
CA LEU A 153 -5.82 -5.59 11.33
C LEU A 153 -5.55 -4.48 12.35
N VAL A 154 -6.57 -3.71 12.74
CA VAL A 154 -6.47 -2.67 13.77
C VAL A 154 -6.02 -3.28 15.11
N ARG A 155 -6.58 -4.43 15.48
CA ARG A 155 -6.21 -5.16 16.71
C ARG A 155 -4.74 -5.59 16.69
N VAL A 156 -4.26 -6.16 15.58
CA VAL A 156 -2.88 -6.68 15.47
C VAL A 156 -1.86 -5.55 15.37
N THR A 157 -2.18 -4.47 14.67
CA THR A 157 -1.31 -3.28 14.55
C THR A 157 -1.32 -2.40 15.80
N LYS A 158 -2.31 -2.55 16.68
CA LYS A 158 -2.59 -1.65 17.80
C LYS A 158 -2.68 -0.19 17.37
N GLY A 159 -3.19 0.04 16.15
CA GLY A 159 -3.32 1.38 15.58
C GLY A 159 -2.05 2.01 15.01
N LYS A 160 -0.91 1.30 15.00
CA LYS A 160 0.37 1.83 14.49
C LYS A 160 0.61 1.39 13.06
N GLY A 161 1.20 2.28 12.25
CA GLY A 161 1.59 1.96 10.88
C GLY A 161 0.38 1.62 10.01
N LEU A 162 -0.74 2.32 10.20
CA LEU A 162 -1.95 2.20 9.39
C LEU A 162 -2.08 3.41 8.47
N ILE A 163 -2.43 3.16 7.21
CA ILE A 163 -2.90 4.19 6.29
C ILE A 163 -4.28 3.83 5.78
N VAL A 164 -5.07 4.85 5.48
CA VAL A 164 -6.39 4.66 4.88
C VAL A 164 -6.38 5.20 3.47
N SER A 165 -6.94 4.44 2.54
CA SER A 165 -7.04 4.79 1.13
C SER A 165 -8.47 4.62 0.62
N GLY A 166 -8.75 5.22 -0.53
CA GLY A 166 -10.04 5.05 -1.21
C GLY A 166 -10.30 3.61 -1.60
N GLY A 167 -9.45 3.07 -2.48
CA GLY A 167 -9.74 1.84 -3.20
C GLY A 167 -11.06 1.91 -3.98
N VAL A 168 -11.51 3.13 -4.32
CA VAL A 168 -12.76 3.41 -4.99
C VAL A 168 -12.56 3.44 -6.49
N SER A 169 -13.50 2.87 -7.24
CA SER A 169 -13.51 2.91 -8.71
C SER A 169 -14.41 4.03 -9.24
N GLY A 170 -15.46 4.40 -8.50
CA GLY A 170 -16.45 5.41 -8.89
C GLY A 170 -16.36 6.69 -8.05
N GLU A 171 -16.75 7.82 -8.65
CA GLU A 171 -16.78 9.14 -7.98
C GLU A 171 -17.79 9.20 -6.82
N SER A 172 -18.90 8.44 -6.92
CA SER A 172 -19.95 8.37 -5.89
C SER A 172 -19.48 7.79 -4.56
N ASP A 173 -18.38 7.02 -4.59
CA ASP A 173 -17.85 6.34 -3.42
C ASP A 173 -16.79 7.17 -2.70
N LEU A 174 -16.38 8.33 -3.25
CA LEU A 174 -15.47 9.23 -2.59
C LEU A 174 -16.07 9.78 -1.29
N ARG A 175 -15.25 9.84 -0.23
CA ARG A 175 -15.64 10.36 1.09
C ARG A 175 -14.64 11.41 1.56
N ALA A 176 -15.14 12.37 2.35
CA ALA A 176 -14.29 13.39 2.94
C ALA A 176 -13.36 12.77 4.01
N PRO A 177 -12.14 13.30 4.20
CA PRO A 177 -11.19 12.76 5.17
C PRO A 177 -11.72 12.61 6.61
N ARG A 178 -12.62 13.50 7.04
CA ARG A 178 -13.24 13.42 8.37
C ARG A 178 -14.25 12.27 8.49
N ASP A 179 -15.01 12.00 7.44
CA ASP A 179 -15.94 10.85 7.40
C ASP A 179 -15.18 9.54 7.46
N ILE A 180 -14.05 9.49 6.75
CA ILE A 180 -13.12 8.36 6.80
C ILE A 180 -12.54 8.21 8.21
N GLY A 181 -12.13 9.31 8.85
CA GLY A 181 -11.70 9.31 10.25
C GLY A 181 -12.75 8.71 11.19
N ASN A 182 -14.01 9.12 11.05
CA ASN A 182 -15.13 8.56 11.81
C ASN A 182 -15.31 7.06 11.53
N LEU A 183 -15.28 6.65 10.26
CA LEU A 183 -15.36 5.23 9.88
C LEU A 183 -14.27 4.39 10.57
N VAL A 184 -13.04 4.89 10.60
CA VAL A 184 -11.89 4.20 11.20
C VAL A 184 -12.05 4.10 12.73
N THR A 185 -12.65 5.10 13.39
CA THR A 185 -12.94 4.99 14.84
C THR A 185 -13.91 3.85 15.16
N LEU A 186 -14.84 3.53 14.26
CA LEU A 186 -15.76 2.38 14.43
C LEU A 186 -15.03 1.03 14.40
N LEU A 187 -13.80 0.97 13.87
CA LEU A 187 -12.96 -0.23 13.95
C LEU A 187 -12.35 -0.46 15.34
N GLY A 188 -12.57 0.46 16.29
CA GLY A 188 -12.02 0.42 17.64
C GLY A 188 -10.69 1.17 17.79
N LEU A 189 -10.38 2.07 16.85
CA LEU A 189 -9.20 2.93 16.91
C LEU A 189 -9.53 4.24 17.63
N ALA A 190 -8.62 4.71 18.50
CA ALA A 190 -8.77 6.00 19.15
C ALA A 190 -8.75 7.16 18.12
N THR A 191 -9.50 8.24 18.37
CA THR A 191 -9.71 9.33 17.41
C THR A 191 -8.40 10.00 16.94
N ASN A 192 -7.42 10.14 17.84
CA ASN A 192 -6.10 10.66 17.51
C ASN A 192 -5.35 9.74 16.52
N LEU A 193 -5.36 8.42 16.76
CA LEU A 193 -4.73 7.45 15.88
C LEU A 193 -5.47 7.34 14.55
N ALA A 194 -6.81 7.44 14.54
CA ALA A 194 -7.60 7.51 13.32
C ALA A 194 -7.23 8.73 12.47
N HIS A 195 -7.06 9.90 13.10
CA HIS A 195 -6.58 11.10 12.42
C HIS A 195 -5.15 10.91 11.85
N ASP A 196 -4.25 10.26 12.60
CA ASP A 196 -2.88 9.98 12.15
C ASP A 196 -2.81 9.07 10.91
N THR A 197 -3.80 8.21 10.69
CA THR A 197 -3.83 7.34 9.49
C THR A 197 -3.98 8.11 8.18
N SER A 198 -4.53 9.34 8.24
CA SER A 198 -4.74 10.21 7.08
C SER A 198 -3.81 11.43 7.06
N THR A 199 -2.97 11.62 8.08
CA THR A 199 -2.13 12.82 8.23
C THR A 199 -0.65 12.45 8.46
N THR A 200 -0.28 12.11 9.69
CA THR A 200 1.10 11.86 10.10
C THR A 200 1.69 10.63 9.40
N THR A 201 0.94 9.52 9.34
CA THR A 201 1.46 8.24 8.81
C THR A 201 1.73 8.31 7.30
N PRO A 202 0.80 8.81 6.46
CA PRO A 202 1.08 9.01 5.03
C PRO A 202 2.23 9.99 4.77
N LYS A 203 2.37 11.05 5.57
CA LYS A 203 3.50 12.00 5.46
C LYS A 203 4.83 11.27 5.69
N SER A 204 4.94 10.50 6.77
CA SER A 204 6.14 9.69 7.05
C SER A 204 6.41 8.65 5.96
N LEU A 205 5.36 8.05 5.41
CA LEU A 205 5.47 7.09 4.30
C LEU A 205 6.07 7.73 3.05
N VAL A 206 5.59 8.92 2.66
CA VAL A 206 6.09 9.63 1.47
C VAL A 206 7.55 10.03 1.65
N LEU A 207 7.95 10.50 2.83
CA LEU A 207 9.35 10.81 3.14
C LEU A 207 10.24 9.58 3.07
N ARG A 208 9.77 8.45 3.61
CA ARG A 208 10.47 7.16 3.48
C ARG A 208 10.60 6.73 2.03
N ALA A 209 9.58 6.92 1.21
CA ALA A 209 9.62 6.53 -0.19
C ALA A 209 10.74 7.22 -0.99
N GLN A 210 11.12 8.44 -0.59
CA GLN A 210 12.23 9.17 -1.18
C GLN A 210 13.58 8.51 -0.88
N THR A 211 13.76 7.85 0.28
CA THR A 211 15.04 7.22 0.65
C THR A 211 15.40 6.02 -0.23
N ARG A 212 14.45 5.51 -1.01
CA ARG A 212 14.69 4.45 -2.02
C ARG A 212 15.39 4.99 -3.27
N LYS A 213 15.19 6.28 -3.58
CA LYS A 213 15.77 6.95 -4.74
C LYS A 213 17.18 7.52 -4.44
N THR A 214 17.54 7.59 -3.17
CA THR A 214 18.85 8.05 -2.72
C THR A 214 19.77 6.87 -2.40
N TYR A 215 21.08 7.13 -2.28
CA TYR A 215 22.02 6.14 -1.79
C TYR A 215 21.77 5.80 -0.31
N ARG A 216 22.23 4.62 0.12
CA ARG A 216 22.08 4.18 1.52
C ARG A 216 22.68 5.23 2.46
N ALA A 217 21.90 5.64 3.46
CA ALA A 217 22.25 6.69 4.43
C ALA A 217 22.41 8.11 3.85
N VAL A 218 21.94 8.37 2.62
CA VAL A 218 21.87 9.71 2.04
C VAL A 218 20.42 10.19 2.10
N LEU A 219 20.18 11.30 2.81
CA LEU A 219 18.83 11.81 3.09
C LEU A 219 18.27 12.75 2.02
N SER A 220 19.12 13.29 1.15
CA SER A 220 18.71 14.22 0.10
C SER A 220 19.51 13.98 -1.17
N GLU A 221 18.89 14.26 -2.31
CA GLU A 221 19.60 14.27 -3.59
C GLU A 221 20.81 15.23 -3.51
N PRO A 222 21.99 14.83 -4.03
CA PRO A 222 23.13 15.72 -4.09
C PRO A 222 22.81 16.93 -4.97
N LYS A 223 22.95 18.14 -4.40
CA LYS A 223 22.82 19.38 -5.17
C LYS A 223 24.17 19.70 -5.81
N LEU A 224 24.21 19.75 -7.14
CA LEU A 224 25.37 20.26 -7.86
C LEU A 224 25.44 21.78 -7.65
N ILE A 225 26.45 22.23 -6.89
CA ILE A 225 26.79 23.65 -6.75
C ILE A 225 27.92 23.91 -7.74
N ILE A 226 27.62 24.63 -8.82
CA ILE A 226 28.63 25.08 -9.77
C ILE A 226 29.32 26.31 -9.17
N PRO A 227 30.67 26.37 -9.15
CA PRO A 227 31.42 27.50 -8.60
C PRO A 227 31.19 28.82 -9.35
#